data_AF-F2IAY7-F1
#
_entry.id   AF-F2IAY7-F1
#
_cell.length_a   1.000
_cell.length_b   1.000
_cell.length_c   1.000
_cell.angle_alpha   90.00
_cell.angle_beta   90.00
_cell.angle_gamma   90.00
#
_symmetry.space_group_name_H-M   'P 1'
#
loop_
_entity.id
_entity.type
_entity.pdbx_description
1 polymer ?
#
loop_
_entity_poly.entity_id
_entity_poly.type
_entity_poly.pdbx_seq_one_letter_code
_entity_poly.pdbx_strand_id
1 'polypeptide(L)'
;MKNRLTLLLSITLMGIIGCEKPVEGCMESNAENFDVYAEKENGSCLFRGSAIFYHDSQTVQNLQNAGVTDVKLYVDGVFRDNMEPYLIFDFPPDCSNQFGMQYENVDIGNLKSKTFNYAIKDQYDMVLDQGTFVITGKKCNAIKYTY
;
A
#
# COMPACT_ATOMS: atom_id res chain seq x y z
N MET A 1 -0.67 1.93 86.14
CA MET A 1 -1.20 3.02 85.29
C MET A 1 -1.03 2.63 83.83
N LYS A 2 -2.15 2.56 83.07
CA LYS A 2 -2.27 2.68 81.59
C LYS A 2 -1.56 1.62 80.74
N ASN A 3 -2.10 1.11 79.64
CA ASN A 3 -3.45 0.99 79.09
C ASN A 3 -3.29 0.17 77.81
N ARG A 4 -4.15 -0.83 77.63
CA ARG A 4 -4.74 -1.26 76.34
C ARG A 4 -3.79 -1.42 75.15
N LEU A 5 -3.32 -2.65 74.93
CA LEU A 5 -2.84 -3.07 73.61
C LEU A 5 -4.05 -3.45 72.76
N THR A 6 -4.54 -2.48 71.99
CA THR A 6 -5.71 -2.60 71.12
C THR A 6 -5.38 -3.46 69.90
N LEU A 7 -6.21 -4.49 69.66
CA LEU A 7 -6.26 -5.22 68.39
C LEU A 7 -6.68 -4.26 67.28
N LEU A 8 -5.81 -4.01 66.30
CA LEU A 8 -6.17 -3.39 65.03
C LEU A 8 -5.85 -4.37 63.89
N LEU A 9 -6.88 -5.12 63.55
CA LEU A 9 -7.03 -5.76 62.25
C LEU A 9 -7.29 -4.65 61.21
N SER A 10 -6.24 -3.95 60.75
CA SER A 10 -6.38 -3.02 59.63
C SER A 10 -5.85 -3.67 58.36
N ILE A 11 -6.77 -4.35 57.68
CA ILE A 11 -6.68 -4.67 56.26
C ILE A 11 -6.53 -3.33 55.52
N THR A 12 -5.33 -3.01 55.10
CA THR A 12 -5.12 -2.13 53.95
C THR A 12 -4.27 -2.89 52.94
N LEU A 13 -4.90 -3.93 52.37
CA LEU A 13 -4.65 -4.31 50.99
C LEU A 13 -5.07 -3.12 50.12
N MET A 14 -4.26 -2.06 50.13
CA MET A 14 -4.46 -0.90 49.28
C MET A 14 -4.28 -1.44 47.87
N GLY A 15 -5.42 -1.63 47.20
CA GLY A 15 -5.49 -2.22 45.88
C GLY A 15 -4.46 -1.56 44.98
N ILE A 16 -3.54 -2.39 44.48
CA ILE A 16 -2.96 -2.21 43.16
C ILE A 16 -4.13 -2.17 42.16
N ILE A 17 -4.81 -1.03 42.07
CA ILE A 17 -5.58 -0.70 40.87
C ILE A 17 -4.49 -0.42 39.84
N GLY A 18 -3.96 -1.52 39.28
CA GLY A 18 -2.99 -1.51 38.22
C GLY A 18 -3.64 -0.83 37.04
N CYS A 19 -3.36 0.46 36.86
CA CYS A 19 -3.54 1.10 35.58
C CYS A 19 -2.42 0.52 34.70
N GLU A 20 -2.70 -0.63 34.08
CA GLU A 20 -1.86 -1.13 32.99
C GLU A 20 -1.85 -0.05 31.92
N LYS A 21 -0.65 0.38 31.53
CA LYS A 21 -0.52 1.38 30.46
C LYS A 21 -0.96 0.71 29.17
N PRO A 22 -1.72 1.41 28.30
CA PRO A 22 -2.13 0.83 27.05
C PRO A 22 -0.91 0.44 26.24
N VAL A 23 -0.97 -0.73 25.60
CA VAL A 23 0.08 -1.15 24.65
C VAL A 23 0.04 -0.21 23.44
N GLU A 24 1.14 0.50 23.21
CA GLU A 24 1.25 1.45 22.10
C GLU A 24 1.83 0.78 20.86
N GLY A 25 1.16 0.91 19.72
CA GLY A 25 1.56 0.29 18.45
C GLY A 25 0.75 0.81 17.26
N CYS A 26 0.99 0.25 16.08
CA CYS A 26 0.18 0.57 14.90
C CYS A 26 -1.13 -0.23 14.94
N MET A 27 -2.27 0.46 14.96
CA MET A 27 -3.59 -0.15 14.99
C MET A 27 -4.21 -0.31 13.59
N GLU A 28 -3.54 0.16 12.53
CA GLU A 28 -4.05 0.10 11.16
C GLU A 28 -3.77 -1.27 10.52
N SER A 29 -4.81 -2.08 10.31
CA SER A 29 -4.69 -3.43 9.72
C SER A 29 -4.06 -3.46 8.32
N ASN A 30 -4.14 -2.34 7.60
CA ASN A 30 -3.54 -2.15 6.28
C ASN A 30 -2.05 -1.75 6.33
N ALA A 31 -1.48 -1.54 7.52
CA ALA A 31 -0.05 -1.30 7.71
C ALA A 31 0.73 -2.62 7.79
N GLU A 32 1.99 -2.59 7.35
CA GLU A 32 2.89 -3.74 7.42
C GLU A 32 3.27 -4.11 8.85
N ASN A 33 3.41 -3.10 9.71
CA ASN A 33 3.73 -3.24 11.13
C ASN A 33 2.49 -3.16 12.02
N PHE A 34 1.32 -3.58 11.50
CA PHE A 34 0.11 -3.72 12.31
C PHE A 34 0.39 -4.56 13.56
N ASP A 35 0.09 -4.00 14.71
CA ASP A 35 0.21 -4.67 16.01
C ASP A 35 -1.19 -5.00 16.52
N VAL A 36 -1.52 -6.30 16.52
CA VAL A 36 -2.82 -6.81 16.99
C VAL A 36 -3.02 -6.59 18.49
N TYR A 37 -1.96 -6.35 19.25
CA TYR A 37 -2.01 -6.09 20.68
C TYR A 37 -2.01 -4.59 20.99
N ALA A 38 -1.87 -3.71 19.99
CA ALA A 38 -1.92 -2.27 20.21
C ALA A 38 -3.32 -1.84 20.68
N GLU A 39 -3.35 -1.21 21.85
CA GLU A 39 -4.55 -0.62 22.45
C GLU A 39 -4.61 0.90 22.19
N LYS A 40 -3.48 1.48 21.75
CA LYS A 40 -3.35 2.90 21.42
C LYS A 40 -2.41 3.12 20.23
N GLU A 41 -2.90 3.88 19.25
CA GLU A 41 -2.13 4.26 18.06
C GLU A 41 -0.95 5.15 18.44
N ASN A 42 0.25 4.79 17.95
CA ASN A 42 1.48 5.51 18.24
C ASN A 42 2.06 6.27 17.03
N GLY A 43 1.39 6.25 15.88
CA GLY A 43 1.81 6.93 14.66
C GLY A 43 2.98 6.27 13.95
N SER A 44 3.34 5.03 14.33
CA SER A 44 4.45 4.28 13.74
C SER A 44 4.05 3.47 12.51
N CYS A 45 2.77 3.46 12.12
CA CYS A 45 2.29 2.67 10.99
C CYS A 45 3.12 2.92 9.71
N LEU A 46 3.55 1.83 9.08
CA LEU A 46 4.28 1.80 7.81
C LEU A 46 3.42 1.09 6.77
N PHE A 47 3.33 1.66 5.58
CA PHE A 47 2.47 1.17 4.52
C PHE A 47 3.31 0.85 3.27
N ARG A 48 3.02 -0.30 2.67
CA ARG A 48 3.41 -0.65 1.30
C ARG A 48 2.19 -0.94 0.46
N GLY A 49 2.26 -0.65 -0.83
CA GLY A 49 1.25 -1.07 -1.78
C GLY A 49 1.83 -1.34 -3.16
N SER A 50 0.96 -1.74 -4.08
CA SER A 50 1.36 -2.12 -5.43
C SER A 50 0.39 -1.55 -6.46
N ALA A 51 0.86 -1.45 -7.69
CA ALA A 51 0.04 -1.18 -8.86
C ALA A 51 0.39 -2.13 -10.00
N ILE A 52 -0.57 -2.38 -10.87
CA ILE A 52 -0.39 -3.12 -12.11
C ILE A 52 -1.03 -2.33 -13.25
N PHE A 53 -0.27 -2.12 -14.33
CA PHE A 53 -0.74 -1.40 -15.50
C PHE A 53 -1.13 -2.40 -16.60
N TYR A 54 -2.28 -2.15 -17.20
CA TYR A 54 -2.87 -3.03 -18.20
C TYR A 54 -3.66 -2.22 -19.24
N HIS A 55 -4.06 -2.88 -20.32
CA HIS A 55 -4.86 -2.29 -21.39
C HIS A 55 -5.84 -3.32 -21.97
N ASP A 56 -6.83 -2.82 -22.69
CA ASP A 56 -7.89 -3.63 -23.31
C ASP A 56 -7.69 -3.81 -24.82
N SER A 57 -8.57 -4.60 -25.44
CA SER A 57 -8.52 -4.92 -26.87
C SER A 57 -8.54 -3.68 -27.78
N GLN A 58 -9.24 -2.61 -27.39
CA GLN A 58 -9.28 -1.38 -28.19
C GLN A 58 -7.90 -0.71 -28.22
N THR A 59 -7.24 -0.65 -27.06
CA THR A 59 -5.88 -0.11 -26.95
C THR A 59 -4.89 -0.96 -27.75
N VAL A 60 -5.03 -2.29 -27.73
CA VAL A 60 -4.19 -3.19 -28.55
C VAL A 60 -4.31 -2.86 -30.04
N GLN A 61 -5.53 -2.65 -30.56
CA GLN A 61 -5.72 -2.30 -31.98
C GLN A 61 -5.05 -0.97 -32.34
N ASN A 62 -5.14 0.03 -31.47
CA ASN A 62 -4.51 1.33 -31.68
C ASN A 62 -2.97 1.21 -31.66
N LEU A 63 -2.41 0.44 -30.72
CA LEU A 63 -0.98 0.14 -30.65
C LEU A 63 -0.48 -0.58 -31.90
N GLN A 64 -1.23 -1.56 -32.40
CA GLN A 64 -0.92 -2.28 -33.65
C GLN A 64 -0.92 -1.34 -34.87
N ASN A 65 -1.94 -0.51 -35.00
CA ASN A 65 -2.06 0.45 -36.11
C ASN A 65 -0.93 1.49 -36.12
N ALA A 66 -0.40 1.84 -34.95
CA ALA A 66 0.73 2.73 -34.79
C ALA A 66 2.11 2.05 -34.93
N GLY A 67 2.15 0.72 -35.07
CA GLY A 67 3.41 -0.02 -35.13
C GLY A 67 4.18 -0.02 -33.82
N VAL A 68 3.49 0.06 -32.68
CA VAL A 68 4.12 -0.11 -31.36
C VAL A 68 4.51 -1.57 -31.17
N THR A 69 5.75 -1.78 -30.74
CA THR A 69 6.32 -3.13 -30.52
C THR A 69 6.72 -3.38 -29.06
N ASP A 70 6.81 -2.33 -28.25
CA ASP A 70 7.18 -2.40 -26.84
C ASP A 70 6.47 -1.28 -26.09
N VAL A 71 5.92 -1.58 -24.92
CA VAL A 71 5.25 -0.61 -24.05
C VAL A 71 5.98 -0.57 -22.72
N LYS A 72 6.45 0.61 -22.32
CA LYS A 72 7.29 0.83 -21.14
C LYS A 72 6.56 1.69 -20.12
N LEU A 73 6.52 1.21 -18.88
CA LEU A 73 6.03 1.96 -17.73
C LEU A 73 7.17 2.77 -17.10
N TYR A 74 6.93 4.06 -16.94
CA TYR A 74 7.71 4.96 -16.12
C TYR A 74 6.86 5.47 -14.95
N VAL A 75 7.41 5.45 -13.74
CA VAL A 75 6.78 6.04 -12.54
C VAL A 75 7.71 7.09 -11.95
N ASP A 76 7.20 8.32 -11.80
CA ASP A 76 7.96 9.51 -11.44
C ASP A 76 9.24 9.68 -12.29
N GLY A 77 9.11 9.37 -13.60
CA GLY A 77 10.20 9.47 -14.57
C GLY A 77 11.20 8.31 -14.55
N VAL A 78 11.05 7.32 -13.67
CA VAL A 78 11.94 6.15 -13.57
C VAL A 78 11.30 4.96 -14.26
N PHE A 79 12.04 4.29 -15.16
CA PHE A 79 11.60 3.04 -15.79
C PHE A 79 11.31 1.98 -14.73
N ARG A 80 10.16 1.32 -14.83
CA ARG A 80 9.72 0.27 -13.88
C ARG A 80 9.62 -1.09 -14.52
N ASP A 81 8.89 -1.17 -15.62
CA ASP A 81 8.58 -2.42 -16.27
C ASP A 81 8.19 -2.19 -17.72
N ASN A 82 8.11 -3.25 -18.50
CA ASN A 82 7.60 -3.21 -19.86
C ASN A 82 6.77 -4.45 -20.18
N MET A 83 5.95 -4.38 -21.21
CA MET A 83 5.16 -5.53 -21.66
C MET A 83 4.94 -5.51 -23.17
N GLU A 84 4.55 -6.66 -23.69
CA GLU A 84 4.17 -6.79 -25.09
C GLU A 84 2.87 -6.02 -25.38
N PRO A 85 2.81 -5.19 -26.44
CA PRO A 85 1.65 -4.35 -26.76
C PRO A 85 0.40 -5.14 -27.14
N TYR A 86 0.52 -6.43 -27.45
CA TYR A 86 -0.57 -7.26 -27.99
C TYR A 86 -1.28 -8.12 -26.94
N LEU A 87 -0.87 -8.05 -25.67
CA LEU A 87 -1.55 -8.72 -24.57
C LEU A 87 -2.89 -8.04 -24.29
N ILE A 88 -3.98 -8.82 -24.25
CA ILE A 88 -5.34 -8.32 -24.02
C ILE A 88 -5.80 -8.73 -22.63
N PHE A 89 -6.29 -7.76 -21.86
CA PHE A 89 -6.96 -8.00 -20.59
C PHE A 89 -8.46 -7.69 -20.71
N ASP A 90 -9.29 -8.71 -20.55
CA ASP A 90 -10.75 -8.55 -20.52
C ASP A 90 -11.25 -7.99 -19.18
N PHE A 91 -10.46 -8.16 -18.12
CA PHE A 91 -10.76 -7.72 -16.76
C PHE A 91 -9.53 -7.12 -16.08
N PRO A 92 -9.70 -6.23 -15.09
CA PRO A 92 -8.57 -5.71 -14.32
C PRO A 92 -7.79 -6.87 -13.67
N PRO A 93 -6.48 -7.00 -13.94
CA PRO A 93 -5.67 -8.05 -13.32
C PRO A 93 -5.36 -7.69 -11.85
N ASP A 94 -5.09 -8.72 -11.06
CA ASP A 94 -4.44 -8.53 -9.77
C ASP A 94 -2.92 -8.32 -9.94
N CYS A 95 -2.27 -7.82 -8.89
CA CYS A 95 -0.84 -7.54 -8.92
C CYS A 95 0.03 -8.79 -8.81
N SER A 96 -0.53 -10.00 -8.79
CA SER A 96 0.24 -11.25 -8.94
C SER A 96 0.28 -11.74 -10.39
N ASN A 97 -0.45 -11.07 -11.29
CA ASN A 97 -0.42 -11.36 -12.71
C ASN A 97 0.94 -10.96 -13.33
N GLN A 98 1.56 -11.91 -14.01
CA GLN A 98 2.90 -11.76 -14.61
C GLN A 98 2.94 -11.04 -15.97
N PHE A 99 1.78 -10.70 -16.54
CA PHE A 99 1.68 -10.16 -17.90
C PHE A 99 1.44 -8.65 -17.95
N GLY A 100 0.86 -8.07 -16.90
CA GLY A 100 0.72 -6.62 -16.78
C GLY A 100 2.01 -6.00 -16.26
N MET A 101 2.24 -4.72 -16.56
CA MET A 101 3.43 -4.01 -16.07
C MET A 101 3.31 -3.76 -14.56
N GLN A 102 4.27 -4.26 -13.79
CA GLN A 102 4.25 -4.29 -12.33
C GLN A 102 4.94 -3.08 -11.71
N TYR A 103 4.34 -2.55 -10.65
CA TYR A 103 4.98 -1.61 -9.72
C TYR A 103 4.66 -2.03 -8.28
N GLU A 104 5.48 -2.95 -7.76
CA GLU A 104 5.19 -3.71 -6.55
C GLU A 104 5.98 -3.27 -5.33
N ASN A 105 5.47 -3.62 -4.15
CA ASN A 105 6.15 -3.49 -2.86
C ASN A 105 6.68 -2.07 -2.61
N VAL A 106 5.88 -1.08 -3.01
CA VAL A 106 6.24 0.33 -2.98
C VAL A 106 6.08 0.84 -1.57
N ASP A 107 7.18 1.27 -0.97
CA ASP A 107 7.19 1.95 0.32
C ASP A 107 6.59 3.36 0.20
N ILE A 108 5.46 3.57 0.88
CA ILE A 108 4.79 4.86 0.97
C ILE A 108 4.93 5.48 2.39
N GLY A 109 5.79 4.89 3.23
CA GLY A 109 6.14 5.37 4.55
C GLY A 109 4.95 5.35 5.51
N ASN A 110 4.79 6.43 6.28
CA ASN A 110 3.69 6.59 7.23
C ASN A 110 2.39 7.13 6.59
N LEU A 111 2.36 7.26 5.27
CA LEU A 111 1.17 7.71 4.54
C LEU A 111 0.29 6.50 4.21
N LYS A 112 -1.01 6.60 4.53
CA LYS A 112 -1.99 5.56 4.15
C LYS A 112 -2.13 5.42 2.63
N SER A 113 -1.91 6.52 1.92
CA SER A 113 -1.87 6.56 0.46
C SER A 113 -0.88 7.62 -0.04
N LYS A 114 -0.33 7.38 -1.23
CA LYS A 114 0.58 8.31 -1.90
C LYS A 114 0.27 8.36 -3.41
N THR A 115 0.27 9.56 -3.95
CA THR A 115 0.08 9.82 -5.39
C THR A 115 1.43 9.75 -6.11
N PHE A 116 1.41 9.13 -7.28
CA PHE A 116 2.55 8.98 -8.19
C PHE A 116 2.17 9.46 -9.58
N ASN A 117 3.15 9.92 -10.36
CA ASN A 117 2.97 10.19 -11.78
C ASN A 117 3.38 8.96 -12.59
N TYR A 118 2.63 8.65 -13.64
CA TYR A 118 3.03 7.61 -14.59
C TYR A 118 3.13 8.17 -16.01
N ALA A 119 3.99 7.56 -16.81
CA ALA A 119 4.02 7.71 -18.25
C ALA A 119 4.21 6.33 -18.90
N ILE A 120 3.36 6.02 -19.86
CA ILE A 120 3.48 4.86 -20.73
C ILE A 120 4.12 5.33 -22.02
N LYS A 121 5.20 4.67 -22.43
CA LYS A 121 5.96 5.04 -23.62
C LYS A 121 6.20 3.87 -24.55
N ASP A 122 6.40 4.16 -25.83
CA ASP A 122 6.72 3.16 -26.84
C ASP A 122 8.22 2.84 -26.93
N GLN A 123 8.60 2.08 -27.96
CA GLN A 123 9.99 1.74 -28.26
C GLN A 123 10.89 2.96 -28.56
N TYR A 124 10.31 4.11 -28.95
CA TYR A 124 11.00 5.34 -29.30
C TYR A 124 10.90 6.42 -28.20
N ASP A 125 10.45 6.03 -27.00
CA ASP A 125 10.19 6.92 -25.87
C ASP A 125 9.12 8.01 -26.14
N MET A 126 8.26 7.81 -27.15
CA MET A 126 7.08 8.63 -27.35
C MET A 126 6.01 8.27 -26.31
N VAL A 127 5.37 9.29 -25.74
CA VAL A 127 4.32 9.10 -24.72
C VAL A 127 3.06 8.60 -25.39
N LEU A 128 2.58 7.44 -24.93
CA LEU A 128 1.32 6.82 -25.34
C LEU A 128 0.18 7.25 -24.41
N ASP A 129 0.44 7.25 -23.10
CA ASP A 129 -0.50 7.71 -22.06
C ASP A 129 0.28 8.27 -20.86
N GLN A 130 -0.30 9.17 -20.08
CA GLN A 130 0.30 9.69 -18.86
C GLN A 130 -0.75 10.25 -17.91
N GLY A 131 -0.45 10.21 -16.62
CA GLY A 131 -1.32 10.78 -15.61
C GLY A 131 -0.81 10.53 -14.20
N THR A 132 -1.76 10.47 -13.27
CA THR A 132 -1.47 10.17 -11.86
C THR A 132 -2.26 8.97 -11.38
N PHE A 133 -1.67 8.20 -10.47
CA PHE A 133 -2.35 7.12 -9.77
C PHE A 133 -2.02 7.17 -8.28
N VAL A 134 -2.84 6.48 -7.47
CA VAL A 134 -2.67 6.44 -6.02
C VAL A 134 -2.37 5.02 -5.59
N ILE A 135 -1.31 4.83 -4.81
CA ILE A 135 -1.06 3.59 -4.08
C ILE A 135 -1.62 3.76 -2.67
N THR A 136 -2.34 2.75 -2.20
CA THR A 136 -2.85 2.64 -0.83
C THR A 136 -2.24 1.40 -0.15
N GLY A 137 -1.97 1.49 1.15
CA GLY A 137 -1.39 0.39 1.93
C GLY A 137 -2.14 -0.95 1.79
N LYS A 138 -1.40 -2.05 1.61
CA LYS A 138 -1.84 -3.43 1.36
C LYS A 138 -2.83 -3.61 0.19
N LYS A 139 -2.97 -2.62 -0.70
CA LYS A 139 -3.85 -2.71 -1.88
C LYS A 139 -3.05 -2.88 -3.17
N CYS A 140 -3.58 -3.73 -4.04
CA CYS A 140 -3.24 -3.72 -5.45
C CYS A 140 -4.14 -2.70 -6.18
N ASN A 141 -3.53 -1.83 -6.99
CA ASN A 141 -4.22 -0.83 -7.78
C ASN A 141 -4.04 -1.17 -9.26
N ALA A 142 -5.10 -1.71 -9.89
CA ALA A 142 -5.09 -1.98 -11.32
C ALA A 142 -5.38 -0.69 -12.09
N ILE A 143 -4.43 -0.27 -12.94
CA ILE A 143 -4.48 0.97 -13.70
C ILE A 143 -4.61 0.63 -15.18
N LYS A 144 -5.77 0.96 -15.77
CA LYS A 144 -5.96 0.84 -17.21
C LYS A 144 -5.40 2.08 -17.90
N TYR A 145 -4.43 1.92 -18.80
CA TYR A 145 -4.02 2.99 -19.70
C TYR A 145 -4.71 2.83 -21.05
N THR A 146 -4.79 3.91 -21.81
CA THR A 146 -5.37 3.93 -23.15
C THR A 146 -4.47 4.65 -24.14
N TYR A 147 -4.44 4.17 -25.37
CA TYR A 147 -3.71 4.76 -26.49
C TYR A 147 -4.63 4.82 -27.70
#